data_AF-A0A4R9LZA6-F1
#
_entry.id   AF-A0A4R9LZA6-F1
#
_cell.length_a   1.000
_cell.length_b   1.000
_cell.length_c   1.000
_cell.angle_alpha   90.00
_cell.angle_beta   90.00
_cell.angle_gamma   90.00
#
_symmetry.space_group_name_H-M   'P 1'
#
loop_
_entity.id
_entity.type
_entity.pdbx_description
1 polymer ?
#
loop_
_entity_poly.entity_id
_entity_poly.type
_entity_poly.pdbx_seq_one_letter_code
_entity_poly.pdbx_strand_id
1 'polypeptide(L)'
;MPSAKRKSSQTKPSESVEVVWKGISSSQSKSQKEFNDILKKHKDTLEKAKEVDLLFQMVNSVYLKEVLPEIEKQKRLDRTRFVLMCEILTEEKVSLGKQQREVLRNYLLEICYDNVNEDRKFYQSYMDILETKSERMKRLSRKLDLESRIKNQFGVDVDLDELNRTDFDTEEDRTEHEEKYKEFREKYEEYRSQYHQKRKTSDSKSEKKSKSRLEKEKKQNETERLLSLDINSLFKSLAKQIHPDREQNPELRAKKAKLMTELSGARDNMNIAEILEIKFKVDELVPDNQTDVSFNDSSIKRFVSIIKTKIRKLEDSIKERLFSHPLLEDYPDKRLARPENIKPYLELIAKNNKKITDSFEEEVERLKREPKYVKEMIRDLSQVGY
;
A
#
# COMPACT_ATOMS: atom_id res chain seq x y z
N MET A 1 -9.65 57.54 31.34
CA MET A 1 -8.81 56.56 30.62
C MET A 1 -7.84 55.99 31.65
N PRO A 2 -8.02 54.74 32.14
CA PRO A 2 -7.79 53.55 31.30
C PRO A 2 -8.71 52.32 31.56
N SER A 3 -8.84 51.53 30.50
CA SER A 3 -8.96 50.06 30.36
C SER A 3 -9.82 49.23 31.33
N ALA A 4 -11.04 48.95 30.88
CA ALA A 4 -11.81 47.78 31.30
C ALA A 4 -11.70 46.64 30.27
N LYS A 5 -11.37 45.45 30.79
CA LYS A 5 -11.76 44.09 30.36
C LYS A 5 -11.56 43.68 28.89
N ARG A 6 -10.72 42.65 28.71
CA ARG A 6 -11.05 41.40 27.97
C ARG A 6 -10.03 40.32 28.33
N LYS A 7 -10.35 39.49 29.34
CA LYS A 7 -9.70 38.19 29.51
C LYS A 7 -10.50 37.20 28.68
N SER A 8 -9.86 36.70 27.62
CA SER A 8 -10.31 35.60 26.79
C SER A 8 -10.53 34.36 27.67
N SER A 9 -11.77 33.87 27.66
CA SER A 9 -12.13 32.57 28.22
C SER A 9 -11.44 31.49 27.41
N GLN A 10 -10.38 30.91 27.97
CA GLN A 10 -9.81 29.66 27.49
C GLN A 10 -10.89 28.58 27.53
N THR A 11 -11.31 28.12 26.35
CA THR A 11 -12.01 26.86 26.14
C THR A 11 -11.14 25.73 26.69
N LYS A 12 -11.56 25.16 27.82
CA LYS A 12 -11.00 23.92 28.35
C LYS A 12 -11.24 22.78 27.34
N PRO A 13 -10.26 21.89 27.11
CA PRO A 13 -10.45 20.71 26.29
C PRO A 13 -11.51 19.81 26.96
N SER A 14 -12.39 19.25 26.14
CA SER A 14 -13.43 18.31 26.54
C SER A 14 -12.83 17.16 27.36
N GLU A 15 -13.23 17.03 28.62
CA GLU A 15 -12.92 15.88 29.46
C GLU A 15 -13.40 14.60 28.77
N SER A 16 -12.44 13.79 28.31
CA SER A 16 -12.67 12.40 27.90
C SER A 16 -13.01 11.58 29.14
N VAL A 17 -14.30 11.43 29.42
CA VAL A 17 -14.82 10.61 30.53
C VAL A 17 -14.31 9.17 30.36
N GLU A 18 -13.58 8.66 31.36
CA GLU A 18 -13.15 7.26 31.41
C GLU A 18 -14.38 6.34 31.50
N VAL A 19 -14.72 5.70 30.38
CA VAL A 19 -15.87 4.79 30.26
C VAL A 19 -15.51 3.43 30.88
N VAL A 20 -15.90 3.21 32.13
CA VAL A 20 -15.80 1.91 32.81
C VAL A 20 -17.20 1.32 32.99
N TRP A 21 -17.50 0.18 32.34
CA TRP A 21 -18.77 -0.52 32.55
C TRP A 21 -18.84 -1.04 33.99
N LYS A 22 -19.76 -0.49 34.79
CA LYS A 22 -20.09 -0.96 36.16
C LYS A 22 -21.50 -1.54 36.13
N GLY A 23 -21.62 -2.84 36.44
CA GLY A 23 -22.91 -3.49 36.64
C GLY A 23 -23.52 -3.12 37.99
N ILE A 24 -24.83 -3.39 38.14
CA ILE A 24 -25.69 -3.00 39.27
C ILE A 24 -25.29 -3.68 40.61
N SER A 25 -24.40 -4.67 40.60
CA SER A 25 -23.79 -5.21 41.82
C SER A 25 -22.29 -4.99 41.81
N SER A 26 -21.73 -4.68 42.97
CA SER A 26 -20.33 -4.32 43.27
C SER A 26 -19.24 -5.32 42.86
N SER A 27 -19.51 -6.26 41.95
CA SER A 27 -18.54 -7.18 41.35
C SER A 27 -18.76 -7.29 39.83
N GLN A 28 -17.85 -6.70 39.05
CA GLN A 28 -17.81 -6.90 37.59
C GLN A 28 -17.61 -8.40 37.26
N SER A 29 -18.47 -8.97 36.42
CA SER A 29 -18.30 -10.32 35.89
C SER A 29 -17.01 -10.41 35.06
N LYS A 30 -16.41 -11.62 34.96
CA LYS A 30 -15.18 -11.84 34.19
C LYS A 30 -15.33 -11.42 32.71
N SER A 31 -16.51 -11.67 32.14
CA SER A 31 -16.85 -11.31 30.75
C SER A 31 -16.96 -9.78 30.57
N GLN A 32 -17.41 -9.06 31.58
CA GLN A 32 -17.52 -7.59 31.57
C GLN A 32 -16.15 -6.91 31.70
N LYS A 33 -15.24 -7.47 32.51
CA LYS A 33 -13.84 -7.02 32.57
C LYS A 33 -13.13 -7.20 31.23
N GLU A 34 -13.26 -8.38 30.62
CA GLU A 34 -12.67 -8.64 29.30
C GLU A 34 -13.23 -7.69 28.23
N PHE A 35 -14.53 -7.38 28.28
CA PHE A 35 -15.16 -6.42 27.39
C PHE A 35 -14.56 -5.00 27.54
N ASN A 36 -14.44 -4.50 28.78
CA ASN A 36 -13.87 -3.18 29.05
C ASN A 36 -12.40 -3.08 28.60
N ASP A 37 -11.60 -4.11 28.85
CA ASP A 37 -10.19 -4.14 28.43
C ASP A 37 -10.05 -4.07 26.90
N ILE A 38 -10.94 -4.78 26.18
CA ILE A 38 -10.94 -4.81 24.72
C ILE A 38 -11.48 -3.52 24.12
N LEU A 39 -12.47 -2.90 24.75
CA LEU A 39 -12.97 -1.57 24.38
C LEU A 39 -11.87 -0.52 24.50
N LYS A 40 -11.13 -0.53 25.62
CA LYS A 40 -9.97 0.35 25.82
C LYS A 40 -8.92 0.13 24.74
N LYS A 41 -8.55 -1.13 24.49
CA LYS A 41 -7.62 -1.46 23.39
C LYS A 41 -8.12 -0.96 22.03
N HIS A 42 -9.41 -1.07 21.74
CA HIS A 42 -9.95 -0.59 20.46
C HIS A 42 -9.81 0.93 20.31
N LYS A 43 -10.07 1.70 21.37
CA LYS A 43 -9.85 3.15 21.39
C LYS A 43 -8.38 3.49 21.18
N ASP A 44 -7.49 2.85 21.94
CA ASP A 44 -6.04 3.05 21.80
C ASP A 44 -5.57 2.72 20.38
N THR A 45 -6.11 1.67 19.75
CA THR A 45 -5.81 1.31 18.36
C THR A 45 -6.37 2.35 17.37
N LEU A 46 -7.56 2.91 17.60
CA LEU A 46 -8.13 3.97 16.76
C LEU A 46 -7.32 5.27 16.84
N GLU A 47 -6.84 5.64 18.02
CA GLU A 47 -5.96 6.80 18.18
C GLU A 47 -4.64 6.58 17.46
N LYS A 48 -4.02 5.40 17.62
CA LYS A 48 -2.82 5.03 16.86
C LYS A 48 -3.05 5.06 15.35
N ALA A 49 -4.21 4.63 14.86
CA ALA A 49 -4.53 4.68 13.44
C ALA A 49 -4.53 6.13 12.91
N LYS A 50 -5.10 7.08 13.68
CA LYS A 50 -5.07 8.51 13.32
C LYS A 50 -3.65 9.08 13.30
N GLU A 51 -2.81 8.72 14.27
CA GLU A 51 -1.40 9.12 14.29
C GLU A 51 -0.64 8.60 13.07
N VAL A 52 -0.91 7.35 12.69
CA VAL A 52 -0.33 6.71 11.50
C VAL A 52 -0.80 7.39 10.21
N ASP A 53 -2.07 7.81 10.11
CA ASP A 53 -2.55 8.55 8.94
C ASP A 53 -1.81 9.89 8.74
N LEU A 54 -1.54 10.62 9.83
CA LEU A 54 -0.74 11.85 9.77
C LEU A 54 0.70 11.58 9.34
N LEU A 55 1.27 10.47 9.79
CA LEU A 55 2.59 10.02 9.34
C LEU A 55 2.59 9.71 7.84
N PHE A 56 1.56 9.04 7.33
CA PHE A 56 1.44 8.78 5.88
C PHE A 56 1.34 10.05 5.06
N GLN A 57 0.58 11.04 5.51
CA GLN A 57 0.53 12.33 4.82
C GLN A 57 1.91 12.97 4.74
N MET A 58 2.69 12.91 5.82
CA MET A 58 4.07 13.39 5.85
C MET A 58 4.98 12.58 4.91
N VAL A 59 4.96 11.25 4.99
CA VAL A 59 5.76 10.36 4.11
C VAL A 59 5.45 10.62 2.64
N ASN A 60 4.16 10.64 2.28
CA ASN A 60 3.72 10.92 0.91
C ASN A 60 4.16 12.32 0.46
N SER A 61 4.10 13.31 1.34
CA SER A 61 4.52 14.67 1.01
C SER A 61 6.02 14.75 0.70
N VAL A 62 6.87 14.08 1.47
CA VAL A 62 8.32 14.01 1.21
C VAL A 62 8.59 13.22 -0.06
N TYR A 63 7.90 12.09 -0.25
CA TYR A 63 8.04 11.29 -1.47
C TYR A 63 7.74 12.10 -2.72
N LEU A 64 6.56 12.72 -2.79
CA LEU A 64 6.11 13.41 -3.99
C LEU A 64 6.86 14.72 -4.25
N LYS A 65 7.30 15.43 -3.21
CA LYS A 65 7.93 16.76 -3.36
C LYS A 65 9.45 16.74 -3.40
N GLU A 66 10.08 15.77 -2.74
CA GLU A 66 11.53 15.75 -2.58
C GLU A 66 12.15 14.54 -3.28
N VAL A 67 11.61 13.33 -3.07
CA VAL A 67 12.28 12.12 -3.58
C VAL A 67 11.94 11.84 -5.04
N LEU A 68 10.67 11.88 -5.43
CA LEU A 68 10.23 11.58 -6.78
C LEU A 68 10.86 12.51 -7.83
N PRO A 69 10.93 13.84 -7.63
CA PRO A 69 11.61 14.72 -8.59
C PRO A 69 13.09 14.41 -8.75
N GLU A 70 13.77 14.00 -7.68
CA GLU A 70 15.18 13.60 -7.73
C GLU A 70 15.35 12.29 -8.50
N ILE A 71 14.47 11.29 -8.29
CA ILE A 71 14.47 10.04 -9.07
C ILE A 71 14.22 10.31 -10.55
N GLU A 72 13.23 11.14 -10.89
CA GLU A 72 12.96 11.51 -12.28
C GLU A 72 14.15 12.24 -12.91
N LYS A 73 14.82 13.11 -12.14
CA LYS A 73 16.03 13.81 -12.57
C LYS A 73 17.19 12.84 -12.79
N GLN A 74 17.40 11.87 -11.90
CA GLN A 74 18.40 10.81 -12.06
C GLN A 74 18.16 10.01 -13.35
N LYS A 75 16.91 9.59 -13.63
CA LYS A 75 16.57 8.90 -14.89
C LYS A 75 16.91 9.72 -16.14
N ARG A 76 16.64 11.04 -16.11
CA ARG A 76 16.99 11.95 -17.22
C ARG A 76 18.51 12.09 -17.39
N LEU A 77 19.25 12.16 -16.29
CA LEU A 77 20.71 12.26 -16.30
C LEU A 77 21.35 10.97 -16.81
N ASP A 78 20.88 9.81 -16.38
CA ASP A 78 21.33 8.51 -16.88
C ASP A 78 21.10 8.37 -18.38
N ARG A 79 19.91 8.76 -18.87
CA ARG A 79 19.62 8.78 -20.29
C ARG A 79 20.57 9.72 -21.04
N THR A 80 20.88 10.88 -20.47
CA THR A 80 21.85 11.83 -21.06
C THR A 80 23.26 11.24 -21.10
N ARG A 81 23.72 10.62 -20.01
CA ARG A 81 25.01 9.93 -19.90
C ARG A 81 25.13 8.84 -20.95
N PHE A 82 24.09 8.01 -21.10
CA PHE A 82 24.02 6.96 -22.10
C PHE A 82 24.18 7.51 -23.53
N VAL A 83 23.45 8.57 -23.88
CA VAL A 83 23.56 9.21 -25.21
C VAL A 83 24.97 9.75 -25.45
N LEU A 84 25.56 10.44 -24.48
CA LEU A 84 26.93 10.97 -24.59
C LEU A 84 27.96 9.86 -24.79
N MET A 85 27.84 8.75 -24.06
CA MET A 85 28.74 7.60 -24.25
C MET A 85 28.56 6.94 -25.63
N CYS A 86 27.32 6.85 -26.13
CA CYS A 86 27.06 6.39 -27.49
C CYS A 86 27.72 7.31 -28.52
N GLU A 87 27.54 8.63 -28.42
CA GLU A 87 28.16 9.60 -29.32
C GLU A 87 29.70 9.51 -29.30
N ILE A 88 30.31 9.34 -28.13
CA ILE A 88 31.76 9.17 -28.01
C ILE A 88 32.23 7.92 -28.77
N LEU A 89 31.45 6.84 -28.71
CA LEU A 89 31.74 5.57 -29.37
C LEU A 89 31.51 5.61 -30.89
N THR A 90 30.43 6.26 -31.35
CA THR A 90 30.01 6.29 -32.76
C THR A 90 30.70 7.38 -33.56
N GLU A 91 30.91 8.56 -32.98
CA GLU A 91 31.58 9.70 -33.64
C GLU A 91 33.10 9.69 -33.41
N GLU A 92 33.61 8.69 -32.70
CA GLU A 92 35.04 8.53 -32.37
C GLU A 92 35.67 9.79 -31.75
N LYS A 93 34.90 10.53 -30.91
CA LYS A 93 35.34 11.75 -30.20
C LYS A 93 36.60 11.51 -29.35
N VAL A 94 36.85 10.26 -28.97
CA VAL A 94 38.00 9.81 -28.19
C VAL A 94 38.63 8.60 -28.86
N SER A 95 39.96 8.62 -29.00
CA SER A 95 40.73 7.44 -29.43
C SER A 95 40.68 6.36 -28.35
N LEU A 96 39.87 5.33 -28.58
CA LEU A 96 39.73 4.14 -27.73
C LEU A 96 40.44 2.94 -28.38
N GLY A 97 41.11 2.11 -27.57
CA GLY A 97 41.65 0.83 -28.03
C GLY A 97 40.54 -0.17 -28.36
N LYS A 98 40.86 -1.25 -29.11
CA LYS A 98 39.86 -2.27 -29.50
C LYS A 98 39.11 -2.87 -28.31
N GLN A 99 39.84 -3.27 -27.27
CA GLN A 99 39.26 -3.81 -26.04
C GLN A 99 38.39 -2.78 -25.32
N GLN A 100 38.86 -1.54 -25.17
CA GLN A 100 38.08 -0.46 -24.54
C GLN A 100 36.78 -0.17 -25.29
N ARG A 101 36.84 -0.21 -26.63
CA ARG A 101 35.69 -0.02 -27.50
C ARG A 101 34.67 -1.14 -27.32
N GLU A 102 35.15 -2.38 -27.21
CA GLU A 102 34.31 -3.56 -27.00
C GLU A 102 33.64 -3.56 -25.62
N VAL A 103 34.38 -3.24 -24.55
CA VAL A 103 33.85 -3.09 -23.18
C VAL A 103 32.74 -2.03 -23.15
N LEU A 104 33.01 -0.83 -23.68
CA LEU A 104 32.02 0.24 -23.71
C LEU A 104 30.79 -0.15 -24.53
N ARG A 105 30.98 -0.77 -25.69
CA ARG A 105 29.87 -1.22 -26.55
C ARG A 105 29.01 -2.28 -25.86
N ASN A 106 29.63 -3.26 -25.19
CA ASN A 106 28.90 -4.30 -24.46
C ASN A 106 28.10 -3.69 -23.31
N TYR A 107 28.70 -2.78 -22.54
CA TYR A 107 28.00 -2.05 -21.48
C TYR A 107 26.79 -1.25 -22.01
N LEU A 108 26.96 -0.52 -23.12
CA LEU A 108 25.85 0.23 -23.73
C LEU A 108 24.76 -0.69 -24.30
N LEU A 109 25.13 -1.84 -24.84
CA LEU A 109 24.16 -2.85 -25.29
C LEU A 109 23.38 -3.45 -24.13
N GLU A 110 24.02 -3.74 -22.99
CA GLU A 110 23.32 -4.21 -21.79
C GLU A 110 22.32 -3.17 -21.28
N ILE A 111 22.70 -1.88 -21.22
CA ILE A 111 21.75 -0.80 -20.89
C ILE A 111 20.56 -0.82 -21.85
N CYS A 112 20.80 -1.00 -23.15
CA CYS A 112 19.70 -1.08 -24.11
C CYS A 112 18.79 -2.27 -23.79
N TYR A 113 19.35 -3.46 -23.54
CA TYR A 113 18.55 -4.67 -23.28
C TYR A 113 17.72 -4.55 -21.99
N ASP A 114 18.29 -3.98 -20.94
CA ASP A 114 17.61 -3.82 -19.66
C ASP A 114 16.46 -2.80 -19.74
N ASN A 115 16.61 -1.76 -20.56
CA ASN A 115 15.67 -0.63 -20.63
C ASN A 115 14.78 -0.62 -21.88
N VAL A 116 14.90 -1.60 -22.78
CA VAL A 116 14.08 -1.67 -24.02
C VAL A 116 12.59 -1.73 -23.75
N ASN A 117 12.19 -2.27 -22.59
CA ASN A 117 10.78 -2.34 -22.19
C ASN A 117 10.25 -1.03 -21.60
N GLU A 118 11.13 -0.08 -21.24
CA GLU A 118 10.71 1.24 -20.73
C GLU A 118 10.47 2.23 -21.88
N ASP A 119 11.39 2.31 -22.85
CA ASP A 119 11.29 3.17 -24.02
C ASP A 119 11.88 2.48 -25.25
N ARG A 120 11.09 1.57 -25.81
CA ARG A 120 11.48 0.72 -26.92
C ARG A 120 12.01 1.51 -28.11
N LYS A 121 11.27 2.54 -28.53
CA LYS A 121 11.61 3.35 -29.72
C LYS A 121 13.00 3.97 -29.55
N PHE A 122 13.31 4.47 -28.36
CA PHE A 122 14.60 5.05 -28.06
C PHE A 122 15.73 4.00 -28.03
N TYR A 123 15.61 2.94 -27.22
CA TYR A 123 16.73 1.99 -27.07
C TYR A 123 16.95 1.13 -28.32
N GLN A 124 15.91 0.79 -29.09
CA GLN A 124 16.04 0.00 -30.30
C GLN A 124 16.89 0.71 -31.37
N SER A 125 16.79 2.05 -31.50
CA SER A 125 17.63 2.77 -32.45
C SER A 125 19.11 2.70 -32.11
N TYR A 126 19.46 2.67 -30.82
CA TYR A 126 20.86 2.51 -30.39
C TYR A 126 21.32 1.05 -30.49
N MET A 127 20.47 0.07 -30.20
CA MET A 127 20.79 -1.35 -30.43
C MET A 127 21.19 -1.60 -31.89
N ASP A 128 20.41 -1.07 -32.84
CA ASP A 128 20.67 -1.28 -34.27
C ASP A 128 22.02 -0.70 -34.72
N ILE A 129 22.53 0.32 -34.03
CA ILE A 129 23.84 0.95 -34.29
C ILE A 129 24.97 0.18 -33.59
N LEU A 130 24.73 -0.30 -32.36
CA LEU A 130 25.75 -0.91 -31.49
C LEU A 130 25.94 -2.42 -31.75
N GLU A 131 24.91 -3.12 -32.23
CA GLU A 131 24.95 -4.54 -32.53
C GLU A 131 25.82 -4.84 -33.77
N THR A 132 26.64 -5.88 -33.67
CA THR A 132 27.23 -6.47 -34.88
C THR A 132 26.17 -7.24 -35.67
N LYS A 133 26.40 -7.42 -36.97
CA LYS A 133 25.56 -8.26 -37.83
C LYS A 133 25.33 -9.67 -37.26
N SER A 134 26.36 -10.26 -36.64
CA SER A 134 26.30 -11.59 -36.03
C SER A 134 25.38 -11.61 -34.81
N GLU A 135 25.49 -10.63 -33.91
CA GLU A 135 24.64 -10.53 -32.72
C GLU A 135 23.19 -10.27 -33.09
N ARG A 136 22.95 -9.36 -34.02
CA ARG A 136 21.60 -9.09 -34.55
C ARG A 136 20.96 -10.35 -35.13
N MET A 137 21.70 -11.12 -35.95
CA MET A 137 21.20 -12.39 -36.48
C MET A 137 20.92 -13.41 -35.38
N LYS A 138 21.78 -13.51 -34.35
CA LYS A 138 21.54 -14.41 -33.21
C LYS A 138 20.30 -14.00 -32.43
N ARG A 139 20.08 -12.70 -32.19
CA ARG A 139 18.89 -12.18 -31.51
C ARG A 139 17.62 -12.47 -32.30
N LEU A 140 17.60 -12.14 -33.59
CA LEU A 140 16.48 -12.44 -34.49
C LEU A 140 16.18 -13.94 -34.56
N SER A 141 17.22 -14.78 -34.67
CA SER A 141 17.06 -16.24 -34.69
C SER A 141 16.48 -16.78 -33.38
N ARG A 142 16.92 -16.26 -32.23
CA ARG A 142 16.35 -16.62 -30.92
C ARG A 142 14.90 -16.17 -30.78
N LYS A 143 14.58 -14.95 -31.25
CA LYS A 143 13.21 -14.43 -31.28
C LYS A 143 12.31 -15.37 -32.08
N LEU A 144 12.69 -15.68 -33.31
CA LEU A 144 11.92 -16.57 -34.20
C LEU A 144 11.76 -17.99 -33.64
N ASP A 145 12.80 -18.56 -33.01
CA ASP A 145 12.71 -19.86 -32.35
C ASP A 145 11.73 -19.83 -31.18
N LEU A 146 11.74 -18.78 -30.36
CA LEU A 146 10.80 -18.61 -29.26
C LEU A 146 9.36 -18.42 -29.76
N GLU A 147 9.13 -17.59 -30.77
CA GLU A 147 7.81 -17.39 -31.39
C GLU A 147 7.28 -18.68 -32.00
N SER A 148 8.12 -19.44 -32.69
CA SER A 148 7.76 -20.74 -33.26
C SER A 148 7.40 -21.75 -32.16
N ARG A 149 8.14 -21.76 -31.05
CA ARG A 149 7.81 -22.60 -29.89
C ARG A 149 6.50 -22.22 -29.25
N ILE A 150 6.22 -20.91 -29.09
CA ILE A 150 4.95 -20.41 -28.57
C ILE A 150 3.80 -20.84 -29.48
N LYS A 151 3.95 -20.65 -30.79
CA LYS A 151 2.97 -21.07 -31.79
C LYS A 151 2.71 -22.58 -31.76
N ASN A 152 3.76 -23.40 -31.67
CA ASN A 152 3.62 -24.85 -31.59
C ASN A 152 2.99 -25.32 -30.27
N GLN A 153 3.29 -24.63 -29.16
CA GLN A 153 2.82 -25.02 -27.82
C GLN A 153 1.39 -24.56 -27.53
N PHE A 154 1.02 -23.35 -27.96
CA PHE A 154 -0.24 -22.69 -27.61
C PHE A 154 -1.18 -22.49 -28.80
N GLY A 155 -0.71 -22.73 -30.02
CA GLY A 155 -1.48 -22.52 -31.25
C GLY A 155 -1.71 -21.05 -31.61
N VAL A 156 -1.07 -20.12 -30.91
CA VAL A 156 -1.24 -18.66 -31.08
C VAL A 156 0.00 -18.07 -31.70
N ASP A 157 -0.17 -17.27 -32.75
CA ASP A 157 0.92 -16.48 -33.33
C ASP A 157 1.14 -15.25 -32.45
N VAL A 158 2.34 -15.11 -31.91
CA VAL A 158 2.68 -14.05 -30.95
C VAL A 158 3.90 -13.34 -31.45
N ASP A 159 3.78 -12.04 -31.70
CA ASP A 159 4.96 -11.19 -31.90
C ASP A 159 5.50 -10.81 -30.51
N LEU A 160 6.66 -11.34 -30.14
CA LEU A 160 7.30 -11.05 -28.85
C LEU A 160 7.64 -9.58 -28.68
N ASP A 161 7.85 -8.89 -29.79
CA ASP A 161 8.15 -7.48 -29.80
C ASP A 161 6.89 -6.69 -29.45
N GLU A 162 5.75 -7.03 -30.05
CA GLU A 162 4.49 -6.36 -29.76
C GLU A 162 3.92 -6.77 -28.41
N LEU A 163 4.05 -8.03 -27.99
CA LEU A 163 3.52 -8.55 -26.72
C LEU A 163 4.01 -7.74 -25.51
N ASN A 164 5.27 -7.30 -25.52
CA ASN A 164 5.89 -6.56 -24.42
C ASN A 164 5.82 -5.03 -24.59
N ARG A 165 5.02 -4.53 -25.53
CA ARG A 165 4.80 -3.09 -25.71
C ARG A 165 4.16 -2.49 -24.46
N THR A 166 4.74 -1.41 -23.96
CA THR A 166 4.26 -0.64 -22.79
C THR A 166 3.95 0.81 -23.16
N ASP A 167 4.47 1.29 -24.30
CA ASP A 167 4.29 2.61 -24.86
C ASP A 167 3.06 2.67 -25.79
N PHE A 168 1.89 2.85 -25.18
CA PHE A 168 0.62 3.07 -25.89
C PHE A 168 0.34 4.57 -26.04
N ASP A 169 -0.02 4.99 -27.25
CA ASP A 169 -0.30 6.40 -27.55
C ASP A 169 -1.72 6.79 -27.07
N THR A 170 -2.64 5.82 -27.03
CA THR A 170 -4.01 5.98 -26.53
C THR A 170 -4.47 4.80 -25.66
N GLU A 171 -5.51 5.00 -24.84
CA GLU A 171 -6.15 3.90 -24.08
C GLU A 171 -6.84 2.89 -25.02
N GLU A 172 -7.31 3.31 -26.19
CA GLU A 172 -7.89 2.42 -27.20
C GLU A 172 -6.84 1.42 -27.72
N ASP A 173 -5.64 1.89 -28.09
CA ASP A 173 -4.53 1.02 -28.51
C ASP A 173 -4.14 -0.01 -27.44
N ARG A 174 -4.23 0.39 -26.16
CA ARG A 174 -3.96 -0.50 -25.03
C ARG A 174 -5.00 -1.60 -24.93
N THR A 175 -6.28 -1.26 -25.06
CA THR A 175 -7.36 -2.25 -25.01
C THR A 175 -7.30 -3.23 -26.19
N GLU A 176 -6.97 -2.76 -27.40
CA GLU A 176 -6.81 -3.63 -28.56
C GLU A 176 -5.63 -4.59 -28.40
N HIS A 177 -4.51 -4.11 -27.86
CA HIS A 177 -3.38 -4.97 -27.50
C HIS A 177 -3.75 -5.99 -26.42
N GLU A 178 -4.53 -5.54 -25.43
CA GLU A 178 -5.00 -6.40 -24.35
C GLU A 178 -5.89 -7.53 -24.88
N GLU A 179 -6.81 -7.22 -25.80
CA GLU A 179 -7.68 -8.19 -26.45
C GLU A 179 -6.91 -9.12 -27.38
N LYS A 180 -6.01 -8.59 -28.21
CA LYS A 180 -5.20 -9.37 -29.16
C LYS A 180 -4.38 -10.47 -28.49
N TYR A 181 -3.82 -10.18 -27.32
CA TYR A 181 -2.98 -11.14 -26.58
C TYR A 181 -3.70 -11.79 -25.38
N LYS A 182 -5.02 -11.60 -25.24
CA LYS A 182 -5.82 -12.17 -24.14
C LYS A 182 -5.80 -13.70 -24.15
N GLU A 183 -6.08 -14.31 -25.29
CA GLU A 183 -6.11 -15.77 -25.44
C GLU A 183 -4.75 -16.41 -25.09
N PHE A 184 -3.66 -15.76 -25.51
CA PHE A 184 -2.30 -16.19 -25.16
C PHE A 184 -2.05 -16.08 -23.65
N ARG A 185 -2.40 -14.95 -23.02
CA ARG A 185 -2.23 -14.75 -21.57
C ARG A 185 -3.01 -15.77 -20.75
N GLU A 186 -4.26 -16.04 -21.11
CA GLU A 186 -5.09 -17.05 -20.44
C GLU A 186 -4.48 -18.46 -20.55
N LYS A 187 -4.14 -18.90 -21.77
CA LYS A 187 -3.49 -20.20 -21.99
C LYS A 187 -2.13 -20.32 -21.28
N TYR A 188 -1.36 -19.24 -21.26
CA TYR A 188 -0.05 -19.19 -20.57
C TYR A 188 -0.21 -19.26 -19.05
N GLU A 189 -1.19 -18.57 -18.48
CA GLU A 189 -1.48 -18.58 -17.05
C GLU A 189 -2.05 -19.93 -16.59
N GLU A 190 -2.89 -20.58 -17.40
CA GLU A 190 -3.33 -21.95 -17.18
C GLU A 190 -2.15 -22.93 -17.20
N TYR A 191 -1.28 -22.85 -18.21
CA TYR A 191 -0.07 -23.67 -18.29
C TYR A 191 0.84 -23.46 -17.07
N ARG A 192 1.08 -22.21 -16.67
CA ARG A 192 1.87 -21.85 -15.49
C ARG A 192 1.23 -22.38 -14.21
N SER A 193 -0.09 -22.27 -14.07
CA SER A 193 -0.84 -22.79 -12.93
C SER A 193 -0.76 -24.31 -12.84
N GLN A 194 -0.92 -25.02 -13.95
CA GLN A 194 -0.76 -26.48 -14.01
C GLN A 194 0.68 -26.91 -13.70
N TYR A 195 1.68 -26.17 -14.17
CA TYR A 195 3.09 -26.45 -13.88
C TYR A 195 3.42 -26.26 -12.40
N HIS A 196 2.96 -25.16 -11.78
CA HIS A 196 3.11 -24.91 -10.35
C HIS A 196 2.29 -25.88 -9.49
N GLN A 197 1.10 -26.29 -9.94
CA GLN A 197 0.33 -27.33 -9.25
C GLN A 197 1.05 -28.68 -9.30
N LYS A 198 1.58 -29.10 -10.44
CA LYS A 198 2.36 -30.34 -10.57
C LYS A 198 3.61 -30.35 -9.68
N ARG A 199 4.37 -29.24 -9.64
CA ARG A 199 5.50 -29.06 -8.71
C ARG A 199 5.09 -29.04 -7.25
N LYS A 200 3.97 -28.38 -6.90
CA LYS A 200 3.45 -28.42 -5.54
C LYS A 200 3.02 -29.83 -5.17
N THR A 201 2.34 -30.58 -6.03
CA THR A 201 1.90 -31.95 -5.75
C THR A 201 3.04 -32.97 -5.62
N SER A 202 4.21 -32.73 -6.23
CA SER A 202 5.38 -33.57 -6.00
C SER A 202 6.05 -33.31 -4.65
N ASP A 203 5.98 -32.07 -4.13
CA ASP A 203 6.49 -31.71 -2.79
C ASP A 203 5.42 -31.80 -1.67
N SER A 204 4.13 -31.91 -2.00
CA SER A 204 3.00 -31.80 -1.06
C SER A 204 2.18 -33.07 -0.90
N LYS A 205 2.84 -34.21 -0.67
CA LYS A 205 2.19 -35.36 0.01
C LYS A 205 1.70 -35.04 1.44
N SER A 206 1.78 -33.78 1.91
CA SER A 206 1.52 -33.38 3.30
C SER A 206 0.34 -32.43 3.57
N GLU A 207 -0.42 -31.89 2.59
CA GLU A 207 -1.44 -30.87 2.91
C GLU A 207 -2.90 -31.20 2.51
N LYS A 208 -3.59 -31.91 3.41
CA LYS A 208 -5.07 -31.95 3.50
C LYS A 208 -5.64 -30.61 4.00
N LYS A 209 -5.57 -29.51 3.23
CA LYS A 209 -5.99 -28.16 3.68
C LYS A 209 -7.22 -27.53 2.99
N SER A 210 -8.14 -28.31 2.40
CA SER A 210 -9.32 -27.71 1.73
C SER A 210 -10.62 -27.67 2.56
N LYS A 211 -10.93 -28.69 3.39
CA LYS A 211 -12.21 -28.72 4.14
C LYS A 211 -12.27 -27.77 5.36
N SER A 212 -11.12 -27.53 6.01
CA SER A 212 -11.04 -26.67 7.21
C SER A 212 -11.28 -25.18 6.91
N ARG A 213 -11.02 -24.72 5.67
CA ARG A 213 -11.18 -23.31 5.28
C ARG A 213 -12.65 -22.94 5.07
N LEU A 214 -13.41 -23.83 4.41
CA LEU A 214 -14.86 -23.70 4.21
C LEU A 214 -15.67 -23.72 5.52
N GLU A 215 -15.28 -24.55 6.50
CA GLU A 215 -15.92 -24.56 7.81
C GLU A 215 -15.67 -23.29 8.63
N LYS A 216 -14.49 -22.69 8.50
CA LYS A 216 -14.18 -21.40 9.13
C LYS A 216 -15.02 -20.26 8.55
N GLU A 217 -15.18 -20.24 7.24
CA GLU A 217 -15.96 -19.22 6.53
C GLU A 217 -17.46 -19.31 6.85
N LYS A 218 -18.02 -20.54 6.90
CA LYS A 218 -19.42 -20.75 7.35
C LYS A 218 -19.65 -20.29 8.79
N LYS A 219 -18.75 -20.62 9.70
CA LYS A 219 -18.82 -20.17 11.10
C LYS A 219 -18.73 -18.65 11.21
N GLN A 220 -17.89 -18.00 10.41
CA GLN A 220 -17.79 -16.53 10.38
C GLN A 220 -19.10 -15.88 9.92
N ASN A 221 -19.67 -16.35 8.81
CA ASN A 221 -20.94 -15.81 8.30
C ASN A 221 -22.11 -16.00 9.26
N GLU A 222 -22.17 -17.15 9.94
CA GLU A 222 -23.21 -17.41 10.95
C GLU A 222 -23.06 -16.51 12.18
N THR A 223 -21.81 -16.29 12.64
CA THR A 223 -21.56 -15.33 13.72
C THR A 223 -21.94 -13.91 13.31
N GLU A 224 -21.58 -13.45 12.11
CA GLU A 224 -21.93 -12.10 11.62
C GLU A 224 -23.45 -11.87 11.53
N ARG A 225 -24.22 -12.89 11.12
CA ARG A 225 -25.69 -12.81 11.11
C ARG A 225 -26.28 -12.66 12.51
N LEU A 226 -25.88 -13.52 13.46
CA LEU A 226 -26.35 -13.43 14.84
C LEU A 226 -25.99 -12.08 15.49
N LEU A 227 -24.84 -11.54 15.11
CA LEU A 227 -24.36 -10.23 15.54
C LEU A 227 -25.20 -9.08 14.99
N SER A 228 -25.57 -9.13 13.70
CA SER A 228 -26.47 -8.11 13.13
C SER A 228 -27.83 -8.07 13.83
N LEU A 229 -28.33 -9.23 14.28
CA LEU A 229 -29.57 -9.35 15.03
C LEU A 229 -29.42 -8.77 16.45
N ASP A 230 -28.32 -9.10 17.14
CA ASP A 230 -28.00 -8.55 18.46
C ASP A 230 -27.86 -7.01 18.41
N ILE A 231 -27.15 -6.47 17.42
CA ILE A 231 -26.97 -5.02 17.21
C ILE A 231 -28.31 -4.33 16.91
N ASN A 232 -29.12 -4.90 16.02
CA ASN A 232 -30.42 -4.31 15.67
C ASN A 232 -31.40 -4.35 16.85
N SER A 233 -31.33 -5.39 17.68
CA SER A 233 -32.09 -5.46 18.93
C SER A 233 -31.67 -4.36 19.91
N LEU A 234 -30.36 -4.16 20.10
CA LEU A 234 -29.80 -3.09 20.93
C LEU A 234 -30.17 -1.70 20.43
N PHE A 235 -30.05 -1.47 19.13
CA PHE A 235 -30.45 -0.23 18.48
C PHE A 235 -31.94 0.06 18.73
N LYS A 236 -32.83 -0.92 18.51
CA LYS A 236 -34.27 -0.75 18.75
C LYS A 236 -34.60 -0.45 20.21
N SER A 237 -33.91 -1.11 21.14
CA SER A 237 -34.08 -0.87 22.59
C SER A 237 -33.68 0.55 22.97
N LEU A 238 -32.51 1.01 22.51
CA LEU A 238 -31.99 2.34 22.78
C LEU A 238 -32.83 3.43 22.09
N ALA A 239 -33.13 3.26 20.81
CA ALA A 239 -33.95 4.20 20.04
C ALA A 239 -35.32 4.46 20.68
N LYS A 240 -35.93 3.44 21.29
CA LYS A 240 -37.20 3.58 22.01
C LYS A 240 -37.13 4.49 23.25
N GLN A 241 -35.94 4.66 23.83
CA GLN A 241 -35.67 5.47 25.03
C GLN A 241 -35.25 6.90 24.71
N ILE A 242 -34.47 7.09 23.64
CA ILE A 242 -33.98 8.41 23.22
C ILE A 242 -34.78 9.05 22.08
N HIS A 243 -35.95 8.50 21.72
CA HIS A 243 -36.74 9.07 20.64
C HIS A 243 -37.18 10.50 20.98
N PRO A 244 -36.83 11.51 20.15
CA PRO A 244 -37.09 12.93 20.46
C PRO A 244 -38.59 13.28 20.57
N ASP A 245 -39.47 12.52 19.90
CA ASP A 245 -40.94 12.72 19.96
C ASP A 245 -41.56 12.48 21.34
N ARG A 246 -40.88 11.74 22.23
CA ARG A 246 -41.40 11.44 23.56
C ARG A 246 -41.03 12.47 24.62
N GLU A 247 -40.25 13.49 24.25
CA GLU A 247 -39.70 14.46 25.19
C GLU A 247 -40.44 15.80 25.10
N GLN A 248 -41.02 16.27 26.21
CA GLN A 248 -41.75 17.55 26.26
C GLN A 248 -40.83 18.75 26.51
N ASN A 249 -39.63 18.54 27.08
CA ASN A 249 -38.68 19.61 27.36
C ASN A 249 -37.78 19.91 26.12
N PRO A 250 -37.75 21.15 25.62
CA PRO A 250 -37.02 21.51 24.40
C PRO A 250 -35.50 21.29 24.47
N GLU A 251 -34.88 21.47 25.65
CA GLU A 251 -33.43 21.26 25.82
C GLU A 251 -33.06 19.77 25.82
N LEU A 252 -33.90 18.94 26.46
CA LEU A 252 -33.72 17.49 26.47
C LEU A 252 -34.00 16.87 25.10
N ARG A 253 -34.96 17.42 24.34
CA ARG A 253 -35.24 17.02 22.96
C ARG A 253 -34.04 17.21 22.04
N ALA A 254 -33.34 18.35 22.15
CA ALA A 254 -32.13 18.61 21.36
C ALA A 254 -30.97 17.65 21.71
N LYS A 255 -30.79 17.33 23.00
CA LYS A 255 -29.79 16.35 23.46
C LYS A 255 -30.13 14.93 22.98
N LYS A 256 -31.39 14.51 23.08
CA LYS A 256 -31.87 13.21 22.60
C LYS A 256 -31.79 13.07 21.08
N ALA A 257 -32.07 14.13 20.33
CA ALA A 257 -31.91 14.14 18.87
C ALA A 257 -30.46 13.92 18.43
N LYS A 258 -29.48 14.58 19.08
CA LYS A 258 -28.05 14.34 18.81
C LYS A 258 -27.64 12.90 19.09
N LEU A 259 -28.07 12.35 20.23
CA LEU A 259 -27.80 10.95 20.59
C LEU A 259 -28.44 9.96 19.61
N MET A 260 -29.62 10.27 19.06
CA MET A 260 -30.28 9.43 18.06
C MET A 260 -29.53 9.43 16.73
N THR A 261 -28.96 10.57 16.32
CA THR A 261 -28.09 10.65 15.14
C THR A 261 -26.79 9.87 15.34
N GLU A 262 -26.14 10.04 16.51
CA GLU A 262 -24.95 9.24 16.89
C GLU A 262 -25.27 7.74 16.90
N LEU A 263 -26.44 7.34 17.42
CA LEU A 263 -26.87 5.93 17.51
C LEU A 263 -27.12 5.32 16.13
N SER A 264 -27.66 6.10 15.21
CA SER A 264 -27.91 5.68 13.83
C SER A 264 -26.60 5.47 13.08
N GLY A 265 -25.64 6.40 13.20
CA GLY A 265 -24.30 6.23 12.62
C GLY A 265 -23.54 5.04 13.22
N ALA A 266 -23.64 4.83 14.53
CA ALA A 266 -23.02 3.69 15.19
C ALA A 266 -23.63 2.35 14.74
N ARG A 267 -24.95 2.29 14.47
CA ARG A 267 -25.61 1.10 13.90
C ARG A 267 -25.11 0.79 12.50
N ASP A 268 -25.07 1.80 11.63
CA ASP A 268 -24.69 1.64 10.22
C ASP A 268 -23.22 1.22 10.08
N ASN A 269 -22.34 1.71 10.97
CA ASN A 269 -20.93 1.28 11.06
C ASN A 269 -20.71 -0.02 11.84
N MET A 270 -21.78 -0.67 12.32
CA MET A 270 -21.75 -1.80 13.27
C MET A 270 -20.78 -1.55 14.44
N ASN A 271 -20.73 -0.32 14.93
CA ASN A 271 -19.85 0.12 16.00
C ASN A 271 -20.50 -0.09 17.36
N ILE A 272 -20.38 -1.33 17.85
CA ILE A 272 -20.91 -1.74 19.16
C ILE A 272 -20.34 -0.91 20.31
N ALA A 273 -19.09 -0.43 20.19
CA ALA A 273 -18.48 0.42 21.20
C ALA A 273 -19.24 1.75 21.34
N GLU A 274 -19.53 2.42 20.23
CA GLU A 274 -20.32 3.66 20.21
C GLU A 274 -21.76 3.44 20.67
N ILE A 275 -22.41 2.33 20.25
CA ILE A 275 -23.79 2.01 20.69
C ILE A 275 -23.85 1.89 22.23
N LEU A 276 -22.82 1.32 22.84
CA LEU A 276 -22.73 1.17 24.30
C LEU A 276 -22.36 2.47 25.01
N GLU A 277 -21.48 3.29 24.43
CA GLU A 277 -21.21 4.64 24.93
C GLU A 277 -22.47 5.51 24.93
N ILE A 278 -23.27 5.41 23.87
CA ILE A 278 -24.53 6.13 23.77
C ILE A 278 -25.47 5.64 24.87
N LYS A 279 -25.58 4.33 25.09
CA LYS A 279 -26.35 3.77 26.23
C LYS A 279 -25.96 4.42 27.55
N PHE A 280 -24.67 4.55 27.85
CA PHE A 280 -24.23 5.20 29.09
C PHE A 280 -24.70 6.67 29.18
N LYS A 281 -24.57 7.42 28.09
CA LYS A 281 -25.09 8.80 28.04
C LYS A 281 -26.62 8.84 28.22
N VAL A 282 -27.35 7.82 27.74
CA VAL A 282 -28.80 7.69 27.95
C VAL A 282 -29.13 7.40 29.40
N ASP A 283 -28.41 6.45 30.02
CA ASP A 283 -28.62 6.03 31.42
C ASP A 283 -28.36 7.20 32.39
N GLU A 284 -27.39 8.08 32.09
CA GLU A 284 -27.13 9.31 32.85
C GLU A 284 -28.21 10.38 32.66
N LEU A 285 -28.83 10.45 31.47
CA LEU A 285 -29.89 11.40 31.14
C LEU A 285 -31.28 10.98 31.66
N VAL A 286 -31.51 9.69 31.93
CA VAL A 286 -32.81 9.15 32.36
C VAL A 286 -32.64 8.17 33.54
N PRO A 287 -32.45 8.67 34.78
CA PRO A 287 -32.16 7.83 35.95
C PRO A 287 -33.29 6.84 36.32
N ASP A 288 -34.56 7.20 36.06
CA ASP A 288 -35.74 6.43 36.49
C ASP A 288 -36.17 5.31 35.52
N ASN A 289 -35.55 5.21 34.33
CA ASN A 289 -35.83 4.15 33.35
C ASN A 289 -34.63 3.22 33.18
N GLN A 290 -34.12 2.68 34.30
CA GLN A 290 -33.16 1.57 34.27
C GLN A 290 -33.85 0.32 33.70
N THR A 291 -33.97 0.23 32.38
CA THR A 291 -34.24 -1.05 31.77
C THR A 291 -32.99 -1.90 31.91
N ASP A 292 -33.19 -3.03 32.56
CA ASP A 292 -32.25 -4.12 32.75
C ASP A 292 -31.90 -4.74 31.38
N VAL A 293 -31.13 -4.02 30.56
CA VAL A 293 -30.47 -4.60 29.38
C VAL A 293 -29.31 -5.42 29.93
N SER A 294 -29.65 -6.51 30.59
CA SER A 294 -28.75 -7.55 31.05
C SER A 294 -28.25 -8.26 29.79
N PHE A 295 -27.03 -7.92 29.40
CA PHE A 295 -26.35 -8.64 28.34
C PHE A 295 -26.09 -10.05 28.84
N ASN A 296 -26.66 -11.05 28.16
CA ASN A 296 -26.27 -12.43 28.42
C ASN A 296 -24.76 -12.57 28.13
N ASP A 297 -24.05 -13.34 28.94
CA ASP A 297 -22.60 -13.54 28.87
C ASP A 297 -22.16 -14.04 27.47
N SER A 298 -23.06 -14.72 26.76
CA SER A 298 -22.88 -15.16 25.37
C SER A 298 -22.79 -13.99 24.37
N SER A 299 -23.62 -12.96 24.53
CA SER A 299 -23.61 -11.75 23.69
C SER A 299 -22.34 -10.93 23.93
N ILE A 300 -21.91 -10.80 25.19
CA ILE A 300 -20.65 -10.11 25.55
C ILE A 300 -19.45 -10.78 24.88
N LYS A 301 -19.36 -12.12 24.93
CA LYS A 301 -18.29 -12.88 24.25
C LYS A 301 -18.29 -12.68 22.73
N ARG A 302 -19.47 -12.60 22.11
CA ARG A 302 -19.58 -12.30 20.67
C ARG A 302 -19.07 -10.89 20.36
N PHE A 303 -19.39 -9.89 21.18
CA PHE A 303 -18.88 -8.52 21.01
C PHE A 303 -17.36 -8.44 21.19
N VAL A 304 -16.82 -9.08 22.23
CA VAL A 304 -15.37 -9.23 22.45
C VAL A 304 -14.67 -9.81 21.22
N SER A 305 -15.25 -10.84 20.60
CA SER A 305 -14.70 -11.47 19.40
C SER A 305 -14.68 -10.54 18.18
N ILE A 306 -15.73 -9.75 17.96
CA ILE A 306 -15.75 -8.74 16.88
C ILE A 306 -14.70 -7.66 17.14
N ILE A 307 -14.65 -7.09 18.34
CA ILE A 307 -13.74 -5.97 18.60
C ILE A 307 -12.29 -6.43 18.41
N LYS A 308 -11.95 -7.66 18.85
CA LYS A 308 -10.66 -8.29 18.52
C LYS A 308 -10.43 -8.42 17.00
N THR A 309 -11.47 -8.75 16.24
CA THR A 309 -11.39 -8.87 14.77
C THR A 309 -11.24 -7.50 14.10
N LYS A 310 -11.95 -6.47 14.55
CA LYS A 310 -11.83 -5.09 14.06
C LYS A 310 -10.45 -4.51 14.38
N ILE A 311 -9.91 -4.75 15.58
CA ILE A 311 -8.54 -4.39 15.94
C ILE A 311 -7.56 -5.04 14.97
N ARG A 312 -7.68 -6.36 14.74
CA ARG A 312 -6.81 -7.05 13.76
C ARG A 312 -6.92 -6.48 12.35
N LYS A 313 -8.13 -6.26 11.85
CA LYS A 313 -8.34 -5.66 10.52
C LYS A 313 -7.73 -4.26 10.41
N LEU A 314 -7.85 -3.44 11.45
CA LEU A 314 -7.24 -2.10 11.51
C LEU A 314 -5.70 -2.20 11.53
N GLU A 315 -5.14 -3.09 12.36
CA GLU A 315 -3.70 -3.34 12.41
C GLU A 315 -3.15 -3.87 11.09
N ASP A 316 -3.88 -4.78 10.43
CA ASP A 316 -3.50 -5.35 9.14
C ASP A 316 -3.59 -4.30 8.03
N SER A 317 -4.64 -3.47 8.01
CA SER A 317 -4.77 -2.36 7.04
C SER A 317 -3.65 -1.32 7.19
N ILE A 318 -3.26 -1.00 8.42
CA ILE A 318 -2.10 -0.14 8.70
C ILE A 318 -0.83 -0.77 8.13
N LYS A 319 -0.58 -2.05 8.39
CA LYS A 319 0.60 -2.76 7.88
C LYS A 319 0.62 -2.82 6.36
N GLU A 320 -0.48 -3.20 5.73
CA GLU A 320 -0.58 -3.30 4.28
C GLU A 320 -0.23 -1.97 3.61
N ARG A 321 -0.78 -0.87 4.13
CA ARG A 321 -0.46 0.48 3.63
C ARG A 321 1.00 0.84 3.85
N LEU A 322 1.63 0.40 4.95
CA LEU A 322 3.04 0.65 5.25
C LEU A 322 3.95 -0.11 4.28
N PHE A 323 3.69 -1.40 4.06
CA PHE A 323 4.47 -2.24 3.16
C PHE A 323 4.30 -1.86 1.69
N SER A 324 3.16 -1.28 1.32
CA SER A 324 2.90 -0.86 -0.07
C SER A 324 3.63 0.43 -0.48
N HIS A 325 4.19 1.18 0.48
CA HIS A 325 4.77 2.49 0.17
C HIS A 325 6.25 2.36 -0.26
N PRO A 326 6.65 2.87 -1.44
CA PRO A 326 8.02 2.69 -1.97
C PRO A 326 9.14 3.15 -1.01
N LEU A 327 8.93 4.26 -0.28
CA LEU A 327 9.92 4.75 0.70
C LEU A 327 10.05 3.91 1.98
N LEU A 328 9.09 3.02 2.24
CA LEU A 328 9.04 2.27 3.50
C LEU A 328 9.27 0.77 3.30
N GLU A 329 9.54 0.32 2.07
CA GLU A 329 9.79 -1.08 1.73
C GLU A 329 10.95 -1.67 2.57
N ASP A 330 12.03 -0.90 2.72
CA ASP A 330 13.21 -1.29 3.52
C ASP A 330 13.15 -0.87 4.99
N TYR A 331 12.05 -0.23 5.42
CA TYR A 331 11.98 0.34 6.76
C TYR A 331 11.56 -0.74 7.79
N PRO A 332 12.35 -1.00 8.86
CA PRO A 332 12.07 -2.11 9.76
C PRO A 332 10.75 -1.97 10.53
N ASP A 333 9.92 -3.02 10.51
CA ASP A 333 8.64 -3.16 11.26
C ASP A 333 8.71 -2.69 12.71
N LYS A 334 9.83 -2.98 13.40
CA LYS A 334 10.01 -2.63 14.81
C LYS A 334 10.17 -1.13 15.05
N ARG A 335 10.55 -0.36 14.03
CA ARG A 335 10.74 1.10 14.08
C ARG A 335 9.48 1.87 13.67
N LEU A 336 8.59 1.26 12.89
CA LEU A 336 7.29 1.82 12.47
C LEU A 336 6.35 2.11 13.65
N ALA A 337 6.50 1.38 14.75
CA ALA A 337 5.74 1.61 15.98
C ALA A 337 6.10 2.92 16.70
N ARG A 338 7.12 3.66 16.24
CA ARG A 338 7.58 4.92 16.84
C ARG A 338 7.59 6.04 15.80
N PRO A 339 6.55 6.90 15.79
CA PRO A 339 6.43 8.06 14.89
C PRO A 339 7.69 8.95 14.83
N GLU A 340 8.40 9.05 15.94
CA GLU A 340 9.61 9.86 16.13
C GLU A 340 10.77 9.44 15.22
N ASN A 341 10.84 8.16 14.83
CA ASN A 341 11.96 7.63 14.04
C ASN A 341 11.73 7.73 12.53
N ILE A 342 10.54 8.14 12.09
CA ILE A 342 10.19 8.22 10.66
C ILE A 342 10.74 9.52 10.07
N LYS A 343 10.59 10.65 10.78
CA LYS A 343 11.13 11.95 10.35
C LYS A 343 12.62 11.93 10.00
N PRO A 344 13.54 11.50 10.90
CA PRO A 344 14.97 11.48 10.58
C PRO A 344 15.31 10.50 9.44
N TYR A 345 14.51 9.43 9.29
CA TYR A 345 14.67 8.49 8.17
C TYR A 345 14.28 9.13 6.83
N LEU A 346 13.16 9.86 6.78
CA LEU A 346 12.74 10.59 5.58
C LEU A 346 13.75 11.66 5.19
N GLU A 347 14.26 12.44 6.16
CA GLU A 347 15.31 13.44 5.91
C GLU A 347 16.59 12.80 5.37
N LEU A 348 16.97 11.63 5.90
CA LEU A 348 18.12 10.88 5.41
C LEU A 348 17.90 10.39 3.97
N ILE A 349 16.73 9.85 3.65
CA ILE A 349 16.41 9.40 2.28
C ILE A 349 16.42 10.56 1.30
N ALA A 350 15.78 11.69 1.64
CA ALA A 350 15.77 12.87 0.77
C ALA A 350 17.18 13.38 0.52
N LYS A 351 18.01 13.46 1.57
CA LYS A 351 19.41 13.86 1.47
C LYS A 351 20.25 12.89 0.65
N ASN A 352 20.02 11.58 0.81
CA ASN A 352 20.74 10.56 0.05
C ASN A 352 20.36 10.59 -1.43
N ASN A 353 19.08 10.70 -1.76
CA ASN A 353 18.63 10.85 -3.14
C ASN A 353 19.22 12.09 -3.80
N LYS A 354 19.21 13.23 -3.10
CA LYS A 354 19.84 14.45 -3.60
C LYS A 354 21.33 14.27 -3.88
N LYS A 355 22.07 13.65 -2.96
CA LYS A 355 23.50 13.36 -3.16
C LYS A 355 23.76 12.43 -4.35
N ILE A 356 22.89 11.43 -4.55
CA ILE A 356 22.97 10.55 -5.71
C ILE A 356 22.75 11.39 -6.97
N THR A 357 21.72 12.23 -7.01
CA THR A 357 21.47 13.12 -8.15
C THR A 357 22.65 14.05 -8.42
N ASP A 358 23.22 14.68 -7.40
CA ASP A 358 24.39 15.57 -7.51
C ASP A 358 25.57 14.80 -8.15
N SER A 359 25.81 13.55 -7.74
CA SER A 359 26.83 12.69 -8.34
C SER A 359 26.58 12.40 -9.82
N PHE A 360 25.32 12.18 -10.21
CA PHE A 360 24.97 11.95 -11.62
C PHE A 360 25.16 13.23 -12.45
N GLU A 361 24.82 14.39 -11.89
CA GLU A 361 25.06 15.68 -12.55
C GLU A 361 26.54 15.93 -12.75
N GLU A 362 27.36 15.72 -11.72
CA GLU A 362 28.81 15.85 -11.81
C GLU A 362 29.40 14.92 -12.87
N GLU A 363 28.94 13.66 -12.93
CA GLU A 363 29.41 12.69 -13.92
C GLU A 363 29.04 13.10 -15.35
N VAL A 364 27.78 13.50 -15.58
CA VAL A 364 27.29 13.97 -16.89
C VAL A 364 28.04 15.22 -17.33
N GLU A 365 28.21 16.20 -16.44
CA GLU A 365 28.93 17.43 -16.75
C GLU A 365 30.42 17.19 -17.01
N ARG A 366 31.06 16.29 -16.26
CA ARG A 366 32.44 15.89 -16.51
C ARG A 366 32.59 15.22 -17.88
N LEU A 367 31.68 14.32 -18.24
CA LEU A 367 31.69 13.64 -19.54
C LEU A 367 31.48 14.61 -20.70
N LYS A 368 30.61 15.62 -20.56
CA LYS A 368 30.42 16.68 -21.56
C LYS A 368 31.68 17.54 -21.75
N ARG A 369 32.32 17.95 -20.66
CA ARG A 369 33.49 18.85 -20.69
C ARG A 369 34.76 18.13 -21.14
N GLU A 370 34.95 16.90 -20.67
CA GLU A 370 36.11 16.08 -20.95
C GLU A 370 35.70 14.68 -21.39
N PRO A 371 35.44 14.46 -22.69
CA PRO A 371 35.05 13.15 -23.22
C PRO A 371 36.05 12.04 -22.91
N LYS A 372 37.33 12.37 -22.69
CA LYS A 372 38.38 11.42 -22.30
C LYS A 372 38.10 10.74 -20.96
N TYR A 373 37.27 11.34 -20.09
CA TYR A 373 36.83 10.76 -18.83
C TYR A 373 36.18 9.37 -19.02
N VAL A 374 35.60 9.09 -20.19
CA VAL A 374 35.05 7.75 -20.52
C VAL A 374 36.09 6.64 -20.33
N LYS A 375 37.39 6.92 -20.46
CA LYS A 375 38.46 5.93 -20.24
C LYS A 375 38.58 5.51 -18.77
N GLU A 376 38.32 6.42 -17.83
CA GLU A 376 38.26 6.10 -16.40
C GLU A 376 37.05 5.19 -16.14
N MET A 377 35.90 5.54 -16.70
CA MET A 377 34.69 4.72 -16.59
C MET A 377 34.89 3.31 -17.16
N ILE A 378 35.50 3.19 -18.34
CA ILE A 378 35.81 1.89 -18.95
C ILE A 378 36.75 1.06 -18.06
N ARG A 379 37.76 1.69 -17.45
CA ARG A 379 38.67 0.99 -16.54
C ARG A 379 37.90 0.42 -15.35
N ASP A 380 36.98 1.19 -14.80
CA ASP A 380 36.18 0.76 -13.65
C ASP A 380 35.18 -0.34 -14.06
N LEU A 381 34.57 -0.26 -15.24
CA LEU A 381 33.73 -1.32 -15.83
C LEU A 381 34.51 -2.63 -16.01
N SER A 382 35.73 -2.58 -16.53
CA SER A 382 36.58 -3.78 -16.70
C SER A 382 36.96 -4.46 -15.39
N GLN A 383 36.99 -3.73 -14.26
CA GLN A 383 37.24 -4.33 -12.94
C GLN A 383 36.01 -5.11 -12.43
N VAL A 384 34.81 -4.74 -12.87
CA VAL A 384 33.54 -5.36 -12.47
C VAL A 384 33.16 -6.53 -13.40
N GLY A 385 33.97 -6.79 -14.43
CA GLY A 385 33.85 -7.97 -15.31
C GLY A 385 33.20 -7.70 -16.66
N TYR A 386 33.18 -6.45 -17.11
CA TYR A 386 32.78 -6.05 -18.47
C TYR A 386 33.91 -6.09 -19.50
#